data_AF-A0A071MLM3-F1
#
_entry.id   AF-A0A071MLM3-F1
#
_cell.length_a   1.000
_cell.length_b   1.000
_cell.length_c   1.000
_cell.angle_alpha   90.00
_cell.angle_beta   90.00
_cell.angle_gamma   90.00
#
_symmetry.space_group_name_H-M   'P 1'
#
loop_
_entity.id
_entity.type
_entity.pdbx_description
1 polymer ?
#
loop_
_entity_poly.entity_id
_entity_poly.type
_entity_poly.pdbx_seq_one_letter_code
_entity_poly.pdbx_strand_id
1 'polypeptide(L)'
;MQAWMIQAAVALTGGAVVAVAAAIVFRVMRGRLVAAMEHDADTLRGALDAAEARAQAAVSAHAAAADVWAQREAQLEEALAREASVAGAQRDARQALFAERAALAQHAMKIADEAARLRGLAGTFERWHEQMISLTTQNHDMRAKNQELSAIVAHVSIVSLNASIEAARAGSAGRGFSIVASEVRGLAARSQQLSNSYRDSLNRNDLVTAATFQDIQAGGKMITAALATVETLAGQLHARIEGEAA
;
A
#
# COMPACT_ATOMS: atom_id res chain seq x y z
N MET A 1 82.80 95.91 80.85
CA MET A 1 82.62 95.34 79.49
C MET A 1 82.58 93.81 79.53
N GLN A 2 81.65 93.19 80.27
CA GLN A 2 81.50 91.72 80.33
C GLN A 2 80.07 91.23 80.03
N ALA A 3 79.08 92.12 79.94
CA ALA A 3 77.68 91.74 79.67
C ALA A 3 77.38 91.47 78.19
N TRP A 4 78.04 92.15 77.23
CA TRP A 4 77.73 92.02 75.80
C TRP A 4 78.27 90.74 75.14
N MET A 5 79.42 90.19 75.59
CA MET A 5 79.93 88.93 75.06
C MET A 5 79.11 87.71 75.53
N ILE A 6 78.51 87.78 76.73
CA ILE A 6 77.60 86.74 77.22
C ILE A 6 76.30 86.75 76.41
N GLN A 7 75.79 87.91 76.01
CA GLN A 7 74.58 87.99 75.19
C GLN A 7 74.80 87.50 73.74
N ALA A 8 75.96 87.76 73.14
CA ALA A 8 76.30 87.22 71.81
C ALA A 8 76.51 85.69 71.82
N ALA A 9 77.13 85.15 72.88
CA ALA A 9 77.30 83.70 73.06
C ALA A 9 75.96 82.99 73.36
N VAL A 10 75.06 83.63 74.10
CA VAL A 10 73.68 83.13 74.35
C VAL A 10 72.81 83.19 73.09
N ALA A 11 72.99 84.20 72.23
CA ALA A 11 72.27 84.29 70.95
C ALA A 11 72.75 83.24 69.94
N LEU A 12 74.06 82.97 69.86
CA LEU A 12 74.63 81.93 69.00
C LEU A 12 74.27 80.51 69.50
N THR A 13 74.30 80.28 70.81
CA THR A 13 73.87 78.99 71.39
C THR A 13 72.37 78.78 71.27
N GLY A 14 71.55 79.82 71.47
CA GLY A 14 70.12 79.79 71.22
C GLY A 14 69.78 79.51 69.75
N GLY A 15 70.48 80.15 68.80
CA GLY A 15 70.32 79.89 67.36
C GLY A 15 70.74 78.48 66.95
N ALA A 16 71.83 77.95 67.51
CA ALA A 16 72.27 76.57 67.27
C ALA A 16 71.27 75.54 67.84
N VAL A 17 70.71 75.78 69.03
CA VAL A 17 69.68 74.91 69.62
C VAL A 17 68.39 74.93 68.78
N VAL A 18 67.97 76.09 68.30
CA VAL A 18 66.80 76.22 67.40
C VAL A 18 67.06 75.54 66.06
N ALA A 19 68.26 75.69 65.48
CA ALA A 19 68.63 75.02 64.23
C ALA A 19 68.69 73.49 64.38
N VAL A 20 69.23 72.98 65.49
CA VAL A 20 69.25 71.54 65.81
C VAL A 20 67.84 71.02 66.07
N ALA A 21 67.01 71.75 66.82
CA ALA A 21 65.61 71.39 67.04
C ALA A 21 64.80 71.38 65.73
N ALA A 22 64.99 72.39 64.87
CA ALA A 22 64.38 72.44 63.54
C ALA A 22 64.86 71.30 62.64
N ALA A 23 66.15 70.95 62.69
CA ALA A 23 66.70 69.81 61.95
C ALA A 23 66.16 68.46 62.47
N ILE A 24 65.96 68.31 63.78
CA ILE A 24 65.33 67.12 64.39
C ILE A 24 63.86 67.03 63.98
N VAL A 25 63.09 68.12 64.10
CA VAL A 25 61.69 68.18 63.68
C VAL A 25 61.56 67.88 62.19
N PHE A 26 62.41 68.47 61.35
CA PHE A 26 62.46 68.19 59.91
C PHE A 26 62.81 66.73 59.63
N ARG A 27 63.75 66.12 60.35
CA ARG A 27 64.13 64.71 60.21
C ARG A 27 63.00 63.76 60.64
N VAL A 28 62.29 64.07 61.72
CA VAL A 28 61.12 63.31 62.19
C VAL A 28 59.94 63.46 61.24
N MET A 29 59.67 64.68 60.79
CA MET A 29 58.58 64.97 59.84
C MET A 29 58.85 64.30 58.49
N ARG A 30 60.10 64.35 57.99
CA ARG A 30 60.54 63.63 56.79
C ARG A 30 60.44 62.11 56.98
N GLY A 31 60.87 61.57 58.12
CA GLY A 31 60.75 60.14 58.42
C GLY A 31 59.30 59.67 58.48
N ARG A 32 58.39 60.46 59.08
CA ARG A 32 56.94 60.20 59.10
C ARG A 32 56.33 60.27 57.70
N LEU A 33 56.73 61.25 56.89
CA LEU A 33 56.28 61.38 55.49
C LEU A 33 56.73 60.19 54.64
N VAL A 34 57.99 59.78 54.78
CA VAL A 34 58.52 58.59 54.08
C VAL A 34 57.80 57.33 54.55
N ALA A 35 57.61 57.12 55.86
CA ALA A 35 56.89 55.97 56.38
C ALA A 35 55.40 55.96 55.97
N ALA A 36 54.74 57.12 55.90
CA ALA A 36 53.38 57.23 55.40
C ALA A 36 53.31 56.91 53.90
N MET A 37 54.26 57.42 53.10
CA MET A 37 54.37 57.08 51.67
C MET A 37 54.71 55.61 51.43
N GLU A 38 55.54 54.99 52.27
CA GLU A 38 55.83 53.56 52.22
C GLU A 38 54.58 52.74 52.55
N HIS A 39 53.81 53.14 53.58
CA HIS A 39 52.54 52.50 53.91
C HIS A 39 51.51 52.63 52.78
N ASP A 40 51.35 53.82 52.22
CA ASP A 40 50.45 54.06 51.07
C ASP A 40 50.90 53.24 49.84
N ALA A 41 52.21 53.17 49.58
CA ALA A 41 52.75 52.35 48.49
C ALA A 41 52.49 50.85 48.70
N ASP A 42 52.61 50.35 49.93
CA ASP A 42 52.34 48.95 50.27
C ASP A 42 50.83 48.63 50.22
N THR A 43 49.97 49.54 50.66
CA THR A 43 48.50 49.36 50.51
C THR A 43 48.07 49.38 49.05
N LEU A 44 48.64 50.26 48.23
CA LEU A 44 48.39 50.30 46.78
C LEU A 44 48.90 49.04 46.09
N ARG A 45 50.08 48.52 46.45
CA ARG A 45 50.60 47.23 45.96
C ARG A 45 49.66 46.08 46.31
N GLY A 46 49.25 45.97 47.57
CA GLY A 46 48.31 44.92 48.00
C GLY A 46 46.94 45.04 47.30
N ALA A 47 46.46 46.26 47.05
CA ALA A 47 45.24 46.49 46.29
C ALA A 47 45.38 46.11 44.80
N LEU A 48 46.53 46.40 44.18
CA LEU A 48 46.88 45.98 42.82
C LEU A 48 46.94 44.46 42.69
N ASP A 49 47.66 43.78 43.59
CA ASP A 49 47.77 42.31 43.61
C ASP A 49 46.38 41.66 43.79
N ALA A 50 45.55 42.22 44.68
CA ALA A 50 44.18 41.74 44.87
C ALA A 50 43.27 42.03 43.67
N ALA A 51 43.47 43.14 42.95
CA ALA A 51 42.75 43.45 41.72
C ALA A 51 43.17 42.50 40.58
N GLU A 52 44.46 42.23 40.45
CA GLU A 52 45.00 41.29 39.46
C GLU A 52 44.52 39.86 39.72
N ALA A 53 44.53 39.40 40.97
CA ALA A 53 43.99 38.09 41.36
C ALA A 53 42.49 37.97 41.04
N ARG A 54 41.69 39.02 41.28
CA ARG A 54 40.27 39.05 40.89
C ARG A 54 40.08 39.03 39.38
N ALA A 55 40.89 39.78 38.63
CA ALA A 55 40.84 39.79 37.18
C ALA A 55 41.19 38.41 36.59
N GLN A 56 42.23 37.76 37.10
CA GLN A 56 42.60 36.39 36.71
C GLN A 56 41.51 35.38 37.05
N ALA A 57 40.89 35.48 38.23
CA ALA A 57 39.76 34.65 38.62
C ALA A 57 38.51 34.89 37.75
N ALA A 58 38.25 36.14 37.35
CA ALA A 58 37.15 36.46 36.43
C ALA A 58 37.42 35.87 35.04
N VAL A 59 38.64 36.00 34.52
CA VAL A 59 39.04 35.43 33.22
C VAL A 59 38.90 33.91 33.24
N SER A 60 39.36 33.22 34.29
CA SER A 60 39.23 31.77 34.40
C SER A 60 37.76 31.33 34.55
N ALA A 61 36.94 32.07 35.29
CA ALA A 61 35.50 31.83 35.37
C ALA A 61 34.80 32.01 34.02
N HIS A 62 35.15 33.05 33.26
CA HIS A 62 34.61 33.28 31.92
C HIS A 62 35.06 32.19 30.93
N ALA A 63 36.32 31.75 30.99
CA ALA A 63 36.81 30.65 30.18
C ALA A 63 36.04 29.34 30.48
N ALA A 64 35.88 28.99 31.76
CA ALA A 64 35.12 27.81 32.17
C ALA A 64 33.64 27.90 31.72
N ALA A 65 33.02 29.08 31.81
CA ALA A 65 31.66 29.28 31.32
C ALA A 65 31.56 29.11 29.79
N ALA A 66 32.54 29.62 29.04
CA ALA A 66 32.60 29.45 27.58
C ALA A 66 32.71 27.97 27.18
N ASP A 67 33.52 27.17 27.90
CA ASP A 67 33.64 25.73 27.67
C ASP A 67 32.31 25.00 27.91
N VAL A 68 31.58 25.35 28.98
CA VAL A 68 30.26 24.78 29.28
C VAL A 68 29.24 25.13 28.18
N TRP A 69 29.26 26.37 27.68
CA TRP A 69 28.39 26.78 26.58
C TRP A 69 28.71 26.03 25.28
N ALA A 70 29.99 25.88 24.93
CA ALA A 70 30.42 25.12 23.78
C ALA A 70 30.00 23.64 23.87
N GLN A 71 30.12 23.03 25.06
CA GLN A 71 29.63 21.66 25.29
C GLN A 71 28.11 21.56 25.13
N ARG A 72 27.36 22.55 25.64
CA ARG A 72 25.89 22.56 25.52
C ARG A 72 25.42 22.79 24.09
N GLU A 73 26.11 23.62 23.32
CA GLU A 73 25.86 23.83 21.90
C GLU A 73 26.08 22.52 21.11
N ALA A 74 27.21 21.85 21.33
CA ALA A 74 27.49 20.54 20.71
C ALA A 74 26.43 19.47 21.08
N GLN A 75 25.98 19.43 22.34
CA GLN A 75 24.90 18.54 22.76
C GLN A 75 23.56 18.84 22.07
N LEU A 76 23.25 20.12 21.83
CA LEU A 76 22.04 20.55 21.13
C LEU A 76 22.11 20.22 19.65
N GLU A 77 23.26 20.44 18.99
CA GLU A 77 23.46 20.03 17.59
C GLU A 77 23.28 18.53 17.41
N GLU A 78 23.84 17.72 18.30
CA GLU A 78 23.67 16.26 18.28
C GLU A 78 22.20 15.86 18.51
N ALA A 79 21.51 16.52 19.45
CA ALA A 79 20.09 16.28 19.70
C ALA A 79 19.22 16.62 18.47
N LEU A 80 19.47 17.77 17.83
CA LEU A 80 18.76 18.20 16.63
C LEU A 80 19.01 17.25 15.45
N ALA A 81 20.26 16.78 15.29
CA ALA A 81 20.61 15.80 14.27
C ALA A 81 19.89 14.47 14.49
N ARG A 82 19.80 14.00 15.75
CA ARG A 82 19.03 12.79 16.11
C ARG A 82 17.54 12.97 15.79
N GLU A 83 16.95 14.10 16.16
CA GLU A 83 15.53 14.38 15.91
C GLU A 83 15.23 14.45 14.40
N ALA A 84 16.08 15.12 13.62
CA ALA A 84 15.98 15.18 12.17
C ALA A 84 16.06 13.78 11.53
N SER A 85 16.95 12.92 12.03
CA SER A 85 17.07 11.53 11.58
C SER A 85 15.80 10.72 11.90
N VAL A 86 15.25 10.86 13.11
CA VAL A 86 14.00 10.19 13.52
C VAL A 86 12.82 10.67 12.65
N ALA A 87 12.72 11.98 12.42
CA ALA A 87 11.68 12.56 11.56
C ALA A 87 11.84 12.13 10.09
N GLY A 88 13.07 11.91 9.63
CA GLY A 88 13.35 11.32 8.32
C GLY A 88 12.86 9.88 8.23
N ALA A 89 13.29 9.03 9.17
CA ALA A 89 12.89 7.62 9.24
C ALA A 89 11.36 7.45 9.35
N GLN A 90 10.68 8.31 10.12
CA GLN A 90 9.23 8.30 10.24
C GLN A 90 8.53 8.68 8.93
N ARG A 91 9.08 9.64 8.17
CA ARG A 91 8.55 10.01 6.85
C ARG A 91 8.69 8.86 5.86
N ASP A 92 9.86 8.23 5.83
CA ASP A 92 10.13 7.08 4.95
C ASP A 92 9.21 5.90 5.29
N ALA A 93 9.02 5.60 6.58
CA ALA A 93 8.09 4.57 7.04
C ALA A 93 6.63 4.86 6.64
N ARG A 94 6.18 6.11 6.78
CA ARG A 94 4.83 6.51 6.33
C ARG A 94 4.68 6.37 4.81
N GLN A 95 5.68 6.77 4.04
CA GLN A 95 5.65 6.64 2.58
C GLN A 95 5.61 5.17 2.15
N ALA A 96 6.36 4.29 2.81
CA ALA A 96 6.31 2.85 2.57
C ALA A 96 4.91 2.28 2.87
N LEU A 97 4.30 2.64 4.00
CA LEU A 97 2.94 2.23 4.34
C LEU A 97 1.90 2.74 3.33
N PHE A 98 2.02 3.98 2.85
CA PHE A 98 1.13 4.49 1.80
C PHE A 98 1.27 3.72 0.49
N ALA A 99 2.51 3.37 0.08
CA ALA A 99 2.75 2.57 -1.11
C ALA A 99 2.18 1.15 -0.98
N GLU A 100 2.33 0.53 0.18
CA GLU A 100 1.75 -0.79 0.46
C GLU A 100 0.22 -0.76 0.43
N ARG A 101 -0.41 0.21 1.09
CA ARG A 101 -1.88 0.38 1.05
C ARG A 101 -2.39 0.62 -0.38
N ALA A 102 -1.68 1.40 -1.19
CA ALA A 102 -2.04 1.61 -2.59
C ALA A 102 -1.96 0.30 -3.41
N ALA A 103 -0.93 -0.52 -3.19
CA ALA A 103 -0.79 -1.83 -3.82
C ALA A 103 -1.92 -2.80 -3.41
N LEU A 104 -2.26 -2.85 -2.11
CA LEU A 104 -3.36 -3.66 -1.60
C LEU A 104 -4.72 -3.22 -2.20
N ALA A 105 -4.97 -1.92 -2.29
CA ALA A 105 -6.18 -1.39 -2.93
C ALA A 105 -6.25 -1.79 -4.41
N GLN A 106 -5.14 -1.73 -5.14
CA GLN A 106 -5.08 -2.19 -6.53
C GLN A 106 -5.35 -3.69 -6.65
N HIS A 107 -4.84 -4.51 -5.73
CA HIS A 107 -5.13 -5.94 -5.69
C HIS A 107 -6.61 -6.21 -5.43
N ALA A 108 -7.24 -5.45 -4.53
CA ALA A 108 -8.68 -5.56 -4.24
C ALA A 108 -9.52 -5.26 -5.49
N MET A 109 -9.17 -4.23 -6.24
CA MET A 109 -9.85 -3.90 -7.49
C MET A 109 -9.74 -5.02 -8.52
N LYS A 110 -8.55 -5.65 -8.67
CA LYS A 110 -8.36 -6.78 -9.59
C LYS A 110 -9.20 -8.00 -9.19
N ILE A 111 -9.26 -8.32 -7.90
CA ILE A 111 -10.08 -9.41 -7.37
C ILE A 111 -11.57 -9.14 -7.65
N ALA A 112 -12.02 -7.89 -7.44
CA ALA A 112 -13.40 -7.51 -7.73
C ALA A 112 -13.75 -7.61 -9.23
N ASP A 113 -12.85 -7.20 -10.12
CA ASP A 113 -13.03 -7.37 -11.58
C ASP A 113 -13.14 -8.84 -11.96
N GLU A 114 -12.27 -9.69 -11.41
CA GLU A 114 -12.30 -11.14 -11.67
C GLU A 114 -13.59 -11.79 -11.14
N ALA A 115 -14.06 -11.39 -9.96
CA ALA A 115 -15.35 -11.85 -9.43
C ALA A 115 -16.50 -11.46 -10.37
N ALA A 116 -16.50 -10.23 -10.89
CA ALA A 116 -17.53 -9.77 -11.82
C ALA A 116 -17.50 -10.57 -13.14
N ARG A 117 -16.31 -10.84 -13.68
CA ARG A 117 -16.13 -11.70 -14.88
C ARG A 117 -16.67 -13.12 -14.64
N LEU A 118 -16.33 -13.74 -13.52
CA LEU A 118 -16.81 -15.08 -13.17
C LEU A 118 -18.33 -15.13 -13.00
N ARG A 119 -18.96 -14.11 -12.39
CA ARG A 119 -20.42 -14.01 -12.31
C ARG A 119 -21.07 -13.88 -13.70
N GLY A 120 -20.47 -13.09 -14.60
CA GLY A 120 -20.93 -13.00 -15.99
C GLY A 120 -20.84 -14.34 -16.73
N LEU A 121 -19.77 -15.10 -16.48
CA LEU A 121 -19.59 -16.44 -17.02
C LEU A 121 -20.64 -17.42 -16.45
N ALA A 122 -20.88 -17.39 -15.14
CA ALA A 122 -21.91 -18.21 -14.49
C ALA A 122 -23.30 -17.98 -15.11
N GLY A 123 -23.67 -16.71 -15.32
CA GLY A 123 -24.93 -16.37 -15.99
C GLY A 123 -24.99 -16.85 -17.44
N THR A 124 -23.85 -16.97 -18.13
CA THR A 124 -23.78 -17.53 -19.49
C THR A 124 -24.01 -19.04 -19.49
N PHE A 125 -23.42 -19.75 -18.53
CA PHE A 125 -23.65 -21.19 -18.37
C PHE A 125 -25.11 -21.50 -18.01
N GLU A 126 -25.77 -20.67 -17.21
CA GLU A 126 -27.19 -20.82 -16.90
C GLU A 126 -28.07 -20.70 -18.16
N ARG A 127 -27.81 -19.67 -18.99
CA ARG A 127 -28.52 -19.52 -20.28
C ARG A 127 -28.27 -20.70 -21.21
N TRP A 128 -27.04 -21.20 -21.29
CA TRP A 128 -26.74 -22.39 -22.07
C TRP A 128 -27.46 -23.63 -21.53
N HIS A 129 -27.55 -23.78 -20.21
CA HIS A 129 -28.29 -24.86 -19.57
C HIS A 129 -29.77 -24.85 -19.98
N GLU A 130 -30.44 -23.69 -19.91
CA GLU A 130 -31.82 -23.53 -20.39
C GLU A 130 -31.96 -23.87 -21.88
N GLN A 131 -31.02 -23.41 -22.72
CA GLN A 131 -31.01 -23.72 -24.15
C GLN A 131 -30.87 -25.21 -24.43
N MET A 132 -30.07 -25.94 -23.64
CA MET A 132 -29.91 -27.39 -23.77
C MET A 132 -31.18 -28.16 -23.37
N ILE A 133 -31.90 -27.68 -22.36
CA ILE A 133 -33.21 -28.24 -21.99
C ILE A 133 -34.16 -28.08 -23.18
N SER A 134 -34.24 -26.88 -23.76
CA SER A 134 -35.07 -26.61 -24.94
C SER A 134 -34.69 -27.51 -26.13
N LEU A 135 -33.38 -27.66 -26.41
CA LEU A 135 -32.89 -28.51 -27.50
C LEU A 135 -33.27 -29.99 -27.30
N THR A 136 -33.22 -30.48 -26.06
CA THR A 136 -33.65 -31.84 -25.72
C THR A 136 -35.14 -32.04 -25.99
N THR A 137 -35.97 -31.07 -25.60
CA THR A 137 -37.41 -31.09 -25.90
C THR A 137 -37.68 -31.04 -27.41
N GLN A 138 -36.94 -30.22 -28.16
CA GLN A 138 -37.07 -30.14 -29.63
C GLN A 138 -36.69 -31.44 -30.31
N ASN A 139 -35.60 -32.11 -29.90
CA ASN A 139 -35.22 -33.42 -30.44
C ASN A 139 -36.30 -34.48 -30.17
N HIS A 140 -36.93 -34.44 -28.99
CA HIS A 140 -38.04 -35.34 -28.66
C HIS A 140 -39.27 -35.11 -29.57
N ASP A 141 -39.67 -33.86 -29.79
CA ASP A 141 -40.75 -33.52 -30.73
C ASP A 141 -40.43 -33.97 -32.16
N MET A 142 -39.20 -33.71 -32.63
CA MET A 142 -38.76 -34.15 -33.96
C MET A 142 -38.78 -35.68 -34.10
N ARG A 143 -38.46 -36.43 -33.04
CA ARG A 143 -38.59 -37.89 -33.06
C ARG A 143 -40.04 -38.33 -33.18
N ALA A 144 -40.95 -37.73 -32.44
CA ALA A 144 -42.38 -38.05 -32.51
C ALA A 144 -42.92 -37.81 -33.93
N LYS A 145 -42.60 -36.66 -34.53
CA LYS A 145 -42.97 -36.33 -35.91
C LYS A 145 -42.36 -37.29 -36.94
N ASN A 146 -41.11 -37.71 -36.75
CA ASN A 146 -40.49 -38.68 -37.65
C ASN A 146 -41.11 -40.09 -37.51
N GLN A 147 -41.55 -40.48 -36.31
CA GLN A 147 -42.29 -41.73 -36.10
C GLN A 147 -43.64 -41.70 -36.82
N GLU A 148 -44.37 -40.58 -36.71
CA GLU A 148 -45.63 -40.37 -37.43
C GLU A 148 -45.41 -40.41 -38.95
N LEU A 149 -44.38 -39.73 -39.47
CA LEU A 149 -44.00 -39.79 -40.87
C LEU A 149 -43.71 -41.23 -41.32
N SER A 150 -42.95 -41.99 -40.53
CA SER A 150 -42.66 -43.39 -40.83
C SER A 150 -43.94 -44.23 -40.90
N ALA A 151 -44.92 -43.99 -40.03
CA ALA A 151 -46.20 -44.68 -40.05
C ALA A 151 -47.03 -44.33 -41.30
N ILE A 152 -47.07 -43.06 -41.68
CA ILE A 152 -47.73 -42.60 -42.92
C ILE A 152 -47.09 -43.25 -44.14
N VAL A 153 -45.76 -43.26 -44.22
CA VAL A 153 -45.02 -43.86 -45.34
C VAL A 153 -45.28 -45.37 -45.44
N ALA A 154 -45.30 -46.08 -44.32
CA ALA A 154 -45.64 -47.50 -44.29
C ALA A 154 -47.07 -47.75 -44.80
N HIS A 155 -48.03 -46.90 -44.40
CA HIS A 155 -49.41 -46.98 -44.89
C HIS A 155 -49.50 -46.71 -46.41
N VAL A 156 -48.82 -45.68 -46.92
CA VAL A 156 -48.76 -45.39 -48.37
C VAL A 156 -48.17 -46.58 -49.14
N SER A 157 -47.13 -47.22 -48.60
CA SER A 157 -46.56 -48.44 -49.20
C SER A 157 -47.61 -49.56 -49.30
N ILE A 158 -48.41 -49.78 -48.26
CA ILE A 158 -49.49 -50.79 -48.28
C ILE A 158 -50.59 -50.42 -49.29
N VAL A 159 -51.04 -49.17 -49.30
CA VAL A 159 -52.07 -48.70 -50.24
C VAL A 159 -51.60 -48.84 -51.70
N SER A 160 -50.35 -48.46 -51.99
CA SER A 160 -49.76 -48.59 -53.32
C SER A 160 -49.60 -50.06 -53.77
N LEU A 161 -49.32 -50.97 -52.84
CA LEU A 161 -49.29 -52.40 -53.11
C LEU A 161 -50.69 -52.91 -53.47
N ASN A 162 -51.71 -52.56 -52.68
CA ASN A 162 -53.10 -52.96 -52.94
C ASN A 162 -53.57 -52.42 -54.30
N ALA A 163 -53.24 -51.16 -54.63
CA ALA A 163 -53.54 -50.56 -55.93
C ALA A 163 -52.82 -51.28 -57.09
N SER A 164 -51.57 -51.70 -56.90
CA SER A 164 -50.82 -52.49 -57.90
C SER A 164 -51.47 -53.85 -58.15
N ILE A 165 -51.96 -54.51 -57.10
CA ILE A 165 -52.66 -55.80 -57.19
C ILE A 165 -53.99 -55.64 -57.94
N GLU A 166 -54.79 -54.63 -57.60
CA GLU A 166 -56.08 -54.41 -58.26
C GLU A 166 -55.90 -53.98 -59.73
N ALA A 167 -54.86 -53.18 -60.03
CA ALA A 167 -54.48 -52.83 -61.39
C ALA A 167 -54.07 -54.06 -62.23
N ALA A 168 -53.36 -55.02 -61.62
CA ALA A 168 -53.04 -56.30 -62.28
C ALA A 168 -54.31 -57.14 -62.53
N ARG A 169 -55.26 -57.12 -61.58
CA ARG A 169 -56.54 -57.83 -61.68
C ARG A 169 -57.44 -57.30 -62.80
N ALA A 170 -57.39 -55.99 -63.06
CA ALA A 170 -58.10 -55.33 -64.16
C ALA A 170 -57.47 -55.60 -65.56
N GLY A 171 -56.34 -56.31 -65.62
CA GLY A 171 -55.71 -56.71 -66.88
C GLY A 171 -55.30 -55.53 -67.77
N SER A 172 -55.74 -55.51 -69.02
CA SER A 172 -55.33 -54.49 -70.00
C SER A 172 -55.79 -53.07 -69.63
N ALA A 173 -56.93 -52.95 -68.94
CA ALA A 173 -57.51 -51.68 -68.50
C ALA A 173 -56.75 -51.07 -67.31
N GLY A 174 -56.05 -51.88 -66.50
CA GLY A 174 -55.33 -51.44 -65.30
C GLY A 174 -53.86 -51.04 -65.52
N ARG A 175 -53.31 -51.19 -66.73
CA ARG A 175 -51.87 -50.97 -66.99
C ARG A 175 -51.35 -49.58 -66.56
N GLY A 176 -52.10 -48.51 -66.83
CA GLY A 176 -51.72 -47.16 -66.41
C GLY A 176 -51.70 -47.00 -64.89
N PHE A 177 -52.69 -47.58 -64.20
CA PHE A 177 -52.75 -47.58 -62.73
C PHE A 177 -51.63 -48.40 -62.10
N SER A 178 -51.22 -49.51 -62.73
CA SER A 178 -50.12 -50.34 -62.25
C SER A 178 -48.79 -49.58 -62.24
N ILE A 179 -48.51 -48.79 -63.29
CA ILE A 179 -47.31 -47.95 -63.37
C ILE A 179 -47.32 -46.90 -62.24
N VAL A 180 -48.43 -46.18 -62.07
CA VAL A 180 -48.56 -45.16 -61.02
C VAL A 180 -48.38 -45.80 -59.63
N ALA A 181 -49.01 -46.94 -59.38
CA ALA A 181 -48.92 -47.62 -58.10
C ALA A 181 -47.47 -48.09 -57.79
N SER A 182 -46.72 -48.55 -58.79
CA SER A 182 -45.29 -48.88 -58.63
C SER A 182 -44.43 -47.65 -58.32
N GLU A 183 -44.66 -46.52 -58.98
CA GLU A 183 -43.94 -45.27 -58.69
C GLU A 183 -44.22 -44.74 -57.28
N VAL A 184 -45.48 -44.79 -56.84
CA VAL A 184 -45.87 -44.42 -55.47
C VAL A 184 -45.19 -45.36 -54.45
N ARG A 185 -45.14 -46.66 -54.73
CA ARG A 185 -44.44 -47.63 -53.86
C ARG A 185 -42.94 -47.33 -53.78
N GLY A 186 -42.31 -47.02 -54.91
CA GLY A 186 -40.91 -46.60 -54.97
C GLY A 186 -40.65 -45.32 -54.18
N LEU A 187 -41.55 -44.33 -54.26
CA LEU A 187 -41.47 -43.11 -53.45
C LEU A 187 -41.62 -43.41 -51.96
N ALA A 188 -42.56 -44.25 -51.55
CA ALA A 188 -42.72 -44.67 -50.16
C ALA A 188 -41.45 -45.37 -49.62
N ALA A 189 -40.85 -46.27 -50.39
CA ALA A 189 -39.60 -46.93 -50.00
C ALA A 189 -38.45 -45.93 -49.77
N ARG A 190 -38.29 -44.94 -50.67
CA ARG A 190 -37.30 -43.86 -50.51
C ARG A 190 -37.59 -42.99 -49.30
N SER A 191 -38.85 -42.62 -49.07
CA SER A 191 -39.25 -41.84 -47.89
C SER A 191 -38.99 -42.59 -46.58
N GLN A 192 -39.15 -43.92 -46.57
CA GLN A 192 -38.85 -44.75 -45.40
C GLN A 192 -37.35 -44.77 -45.09
N GLN A 193 -36.51 -44.87 -46.13
CA GLN A 193 -35.05 -44.76 -45.97
C GLN A 193 -34.64 -43.40 -45.41
N LEU A 194 -35.25 -42.32 -45.91
CA LEU A 194 -35.00 -40.97 -45.40
C LEU A 194 -35.42 -40.83 -43.93
N SER A 195 -36.60 -41.33 -43.57
CA SER A 195 -37.09 -41.36 -42.18
C SER A 195 -36.14 -42.12 -41.25
N ASN A 196 -35.60 -43.26 -41.70
CA ASN A 196 -34.61 -44.02 -40.93
C ASN A 196 -33.31 -43.23 -40.73
N SER A 197 -32.78 -42.62 -41.80
CA SER A 197 -31.60 -41.77 -41.71
C SER A 197 -31.82 -40.58 -40.78
N TYR A 198 -33.02 -39.98 -40.78
CA TYR A 198 -33.35 -38.88 -39.88
C TYR A 198 -33.39 -39.34 -38.42
N ARG A 199 -33.93 -40.53 -38.16
CA ARG A 199 -33.93 -41.15 -36.83
C ARG A 199 -32.51 -41.37 -36.30
N ASP A 200 -31.58 -41.83 -37.15
CA ASP A 200 -30.18 -42.01 -36.76
C ASP A 200 -29.49 -40.68 -36.43
N SER A 201 -29.78 -39.62 -37.20
CA SER A 201 -29.29 -38.27 -36.91
C SER A 201 -29.84 -37.74 -35.58
N LEU A 202 -31.13 -37.94 -35.29
CA LEU A 202 -31.72 -37.56 -33.99
C LEU A 202 -31.08 -38.33 -32.82
N ASN A 203 -30.74 -39.60 -33.00
CA ASN A 203 -30.03 -40.37 -31.97
C ASN A 203 -28.61 -39.84 -31.72
N ARG A 204 -27.91 -39.41 -32.77
CA ARG A 204 -26.60 -38.75 -32.60
C ARG A 204 -26.75 -37.40 -31.91
N ASN A 205 -27.75 -36.60 -32.27
CA ASN A 205 -28.01 -35.31 -31.63
C ASN A 205 -28.25 -35.47 -30.13
N ASP A 206 -29.00 -36.49 -29.70
CA ASP A 206 -29.21 -36.79 -28.28
C ASP A 206 -27.92 -37.07 -27.53
N LEU A 207 -27.03 -37.89 -28.11
CA LEU A 207 -25.75 -38.23 -27.48
C LEU A 207 -24.89 -36.96 -27.31
N VAL A 208 -24.81 -36.13 -28.35
CA VAL A 208 -24.08 -34.86 -28.29
C VAL A 208 -24.73 -33.92 -27.28
N THR A 209 -26.05 -33.81 -27.28
CA THR A 209 -26.81 -32.95 -26.37
C THR A 209 -26.57 -33.35 -24.91
N ALA A 210 -26.59 -34.65 -24.60
CA ALA A 210 -26.31 -35.16 -23.26
C ALA A 210 -24.86 -34.89 -22.81
N ALA A 211 -23.88 -35.11 -23.69
CA ALA A 211 -22.48 -34.81 -23.40
C ALA A 211 -22.26 -33.32 -23.15
N THR A 212 -22.77 -32.45 -24.03
CA THR A 212 -22.68 -31.00 -23.87
C THR A 212 -23.37 -30.52 -22.59
N PHE A 213 -24.49 -31.13 -22.21
CA PHE A 213 -25.16 -30.81 -20.94
C PHE A 213 -24.30 -31.16 -19.72
N GLN A 214 -23.58 -32.29 -19.75
CA GLN A 214 -22.64 -32.67 -18.69
C GLN A 214 -21.46 -31.68 -18.61
N ASP A 215 -20.91 -31.25 -19.75
CA ASP A 215 -19.83 -30.28 -19.81
C ASP A 215 -20.26 -28.91 -19.26
N ILE A 216 -21.49 -28.46 -19.59
CA ILE A 216 -22.07 -27.23 -19.04
C ILE A 216 -22.23 -27.33 -17.52
N GLN A 217 -22.72 -28.46 -17.02
CA GLN A 217 -22.87 -28.67 -15.57
C GLN A 217 -21.52 -28.70 -14.84
N ALA A 218 -20.52 -29.36 -15.40
CA ALA A 218 -19.16 -29.38 -14.85
C ALA A 218 -18.54 -27.98 -14.86
N GLY A 219 -18.64 -27.26 -15.98
CA GLY A 219 -18.17 -25.88 -16.10
C GLY A 219 -18.87 -24.93 -15.11
N GLY A 220 -20.19 -25.05 -14.95
CA GLY A 220 -20.95 -24.29 -13.96
C GLY A 220 -20.46 -24.51 -12.52
N LYS A 221 -20.21 -25.76 -12.12
CA LYS A 221 -19.63 -26.10 -10.80
C LYS A 221 -18.22 -25.56 -10.61
N MET A 222 -17.39 -25.57 -11.65
CA MET A 222 -16.05 -25.00 -11.59
C MET A 222 -16.09 -23.48 -11.39
N ILE A 223 -17.03 -22.79 -12.06
CA ILE A 223 -17.19 -21.34 -11.92
C ILE A 223 -17.67 -20.98 -10.52
N THR A 224 -18.63 -21.70 -9.95
CA THR A 224 -19.10 -21.43 -8.59
C THR A 224 -18.00 -21.67 -7.56
N ALA A 225 -17.17 -22.71 -7.73
CA ALA A 225 -16.00 -22.95 -6.88
C ALA A 225 -14.93 -21.85 -7.02
N ALA A 226 -14.67 -21.38 -8.24
CA ALA A 226 -13.76 -20.27 -8.49
C ALA A 226 -14.27 -18.98 -7.83
N LEU A 227 -15.57 -18.69 -7.95
CA LEU A 227 -16.18 -17.52 -7.33
C LEU A 227 -16.06 -17.55 -5.80
N ALA A 228 -16.33 -18.69 -5.16
CA ALA A 228 -16.16 -18.86 -3.72
C ALA A 228 -14.71 -18.61 -3.26
N THR A 229 -13.74 -19.06 -4.08
CA THR A 229 -12.31 -18.82 -3.82
C THR A 229 -11.96 -17.33 -3.90
N VAL A 230 -12.46 -16.64 -4.93
CA VAL A 230 -12.26 -15.20 -5.12
C VAL A 230 -12.90 -14.38 -4.00
N GLU A 231 -14.11 -14.76 -3.55
CA GLU A 231 -14.79 -14.11 -2.42
C GLU A 231 -14.04 -14.32 -1.10
N THR A 232 -13.47 -15.51 -0.89
CA THR A 232 -12.60 -15.78 0.26
C THR A 232 -11.35 -14.89 0.23
N LEU A 233 -10.69 -14.79 -0.93
CA LEU A 233 -9.50 -13.94 -1.10
C LEU A 233 -9.84 -12.46 -0.89
N ALA A 234 -10.99 -12.01 -1.38
CA ALA A 234 -11.50 -10.66 -1.14
C ALA A 234 -11.69 -10.38 0.35
N GLY A 235 -12.30 -11.33 1.09
CA GLY A 235 -12.49 -11.23 2.54
C GLY A 235 -11.17 -11.18 3.32
N GLN A 236 -10.18 -12.01 2.95
CA GLN A 236 -8.84 -11.99 3.54
C GLN A 236 -8.13 -10.66 3.31
N LEU A 237 -8.22 -10.11 2.09
CA LEU A 237 -7.63 -8.83 1.76
C LEU A 237 -8.29 -7.68 2.52
N HIS A 238 -9.62 -7.71 2.64
CA HIS A 238 -10.37 -6.72 3.41
C HIS A 238 -9.95 -6.73 4.89
N ALA A 239 -9.85 -7.91 5.50
CA ALA A 239 -9.37 -8.06 6.87
C ALA A 239 -7.93 -7.56 7.06
N ARG A 240 -7.05 -7.72 6.05
CA ARG A 240 -5.68 -7.21 6.10
C ARG A 240 -5.64 -5.68 6.05
N ILE A 241 -6.49 -5.07 5.21
CA ILE A 241 -6.62 -3.61 5.10
C ILE A 241 -7.16 -2.99 6.40
N GLU A 242 -8.12 -3.65 7.06
CA GLU A 242 -8.67 -3.18 8.34
C GLU A 242 -7.74 -3.45 9.53
N GLY A 243 -7.07 -4.61 9.55
CA GLY A 243 -6.12 -4.99 10.60
C GLY A 243 -4.87 -4.11 10.64
N GLU A 244 -4.45 -3.52 9.52
CA GLU A 244 -3.36 -2.53 9.45
C GLU A 244 -3.82 -1.10 9.81
N ALA A 245 -5.12 -0.86 9.99
CA ALA A 245 -5.67 0.45 10.33
C ALA A 245 -5.85 0.66 11.85
N ALA A 246 -5.68 -0.38 12.66
CA ALA A 246 -5.76 -0.37 14.13
C ALA A 246 -4.37 -0.31 14.78
#